data_AF-A0A950MJ05-F1
#
_entry.id   AF-A0A950MJ05-F1
#
_cell.length_a   1.000
_cell.length_b   1.000
_cell.length_c   1.000
_cell.angle_alpha   90.00
_cell.angle_beta   90.00
_cell.angle_gamma   90.00
#
_symmetry.space_group_name_H-M   'P 1'
#
loop_
_entity.id
_entity.type
_entity.pdbx_description
1 polymer ?
#
loop_
_entity_poly.entity_id
_entity_poly.type
_entity_poly.pdbx_seq_one_letter_code
_entity_poly.pdbx_strand_id
1 'polypeptide(L)' 'YVEPEYRRRKLASHLIEMALAEARRRKIRVVALHSTEEGRRLYESNGFRQTNEMFYVEPVEA' A
#
# COMPACT_ATOMS: atom_id res chain seq x y z
N TYR A 1 2.27 -9.12 6.42
CA TYR A 1 2.18 -9.29 7.89
C TYR A 1 3.59 -9.47 8.42
N VAL A 2 3.93 -8.83 9.54
CA VAL A 2 5.20 -9.05 10.24
C VAL A 2 4.85 -9.49 11.66
N GLU A 3 5.33 -10.67 12.02
CA GLU A 3 5.12 -11.27 13.33
C GLU A 3 5.66 -10.33 14.43
N PRO A 4 4.96 -10.19 15.58
CA PRO A 4 5.27 -9.16 16.58
C PRO A 4 6.73 -9.12 17.03
N GLU A 5 7.34 -10.28 17.19
CA GLU A 5 8.73 -10.47 17.62
C GLU A 5 9.76 -9.88 16.65
N TYR A 6 9.36 -9.70 15.38
CA TYR A 6 10.19 -9.17 14.31
C TYR A 6 9.84 -7.72 13.92
N ARG A 7 8.92 -7.06 14.64
CA ARG A 7 8.59 -5.65 14.42
C ARG A 7 9.79 -4.73 14.73
N ARG A 8 9.74 -3.48 14.25
CA ARG A 8 10.79 -2.45 14.40
C ARG A 8 12.14 -2.77 13.75
N ARG A 9 12.26 -3.88 13.02
CA ARG A 9 13.44 -4.24 12.21
C ARG A 9 13.35 -3.77 10.76
N LYS A 10 12.47 -2.80 10.46
CA LYS A 10 12.18 -2.28 9.10
C LYS A 10 11.73 -3.33 8.07
N LEU A 11 11.40 -4.56 8.46
CA LEU A 11 10.99 -5.63 7.53
C LEU A 11 9.77 -5.23 6.69
N ALA A 12 8.77 -4.63 7.32
CA ALA A 12 7.57 -4.18 6.62
C ALA A 12 7.87 -3.07 5.59
N SER A 13 8.83 -2.18 5.87
CA SER A 13 9.28 -1.15 4.93
C SER A 13 9.92 -1.77 3.70
N HIS A 14 10.86 -2.70 3.89
CA HIS A 14 11.52 -3.39 2.78
C HIS A 14 10.53 -4.16 1.90
N LEU A 15 9.55 -4.84 2.51
CA LEU A 15 8.49 -5.53 1.77
C LEU A 15 7.68 -4.56 0.90
N ILE A 16 7.32 -3.40 1.42
CA ILE A 16 6.56 -2.37 0.68
C ILE A 16 7.41 -1.74 -0.43
N GLU A 17 8.68 -1.43 -0.16
CA GLU A 17 9.61 -0.93 -1.17
C GLU A 17 9.75 -1.90 -2.35
N MET A 18 9.91 -3.20 -2.06
CA MET A 18 9.94 -4.23 -3.10
C MET A 18 8.64 -4.33 -3.89
N ALA A 19 7.48 -4.25 -3.21
CA ALA A 19 6.19 -4.27 -3.88
C ALA A 19 5.99 -3.06 -4.81
N LEU A 20 6.37 -1.86 -4.37
CA LEU A 20 6.30 -0.63 -5.17
C LEU A 20 7.28 -0.66 -6.35
N ALA A 21 8.49 -1.19 -6.15
CA ALA A 21 9.45 -1.37 -7.22
C ALA A 21 8.91 -2.30 -8.32
N GLU A 22 8.25 -3.39 -7.93
CA GLU A 22 7.62 -4.32 -8.88
C GLU A 22 6.41 -3.69 -9.59
N ALA A 23 5.57 -2.95 -8.86
CA ALA A 23 4.45 -2.21 -9.46
C ALA A 23 4.96 -1.22 -10.53
N ARG A 24 6.03 -0.48 -10.23
CA ARG A 24 6.69 0.43 -11.17
C ARG A 24 7.22 -0.33 -12.39
N ARG A 25 7.87 -1.48 -12.20
CA ARG A 25 8.38 -2.33 -13.29
C ARG A 25 7.27 -2.77 -14.24
N ARG A 26 6.09 -3.08 -13.69
CA ARG A 26 4.89 -3.48 -14.45
C ARG A 26 4.10 -2.30 -15.03
N LYS A 27 4.56 -1.05 -14.85
CA LYS A 27 3.85 0.18 -15.24
C LYS A 27 2.49 0.35 -14.55
N ILE A 28 2.31 -0.26 -13.38
CA ILE A 28 1.13 -0.04 -12.53
C ILE A 28 1.25 1.35 -11.91
N ARG A 29 0.25 2.20 -12.17
CA ARG A 29 0.26 3.61 -11.75
C ARG A 29 -0.45 3.86 -10.43
N VAL A 30 -1.36 2.98 -10.05
CA VAL A 30 -2.20 3.13 -8.86
C VAL A 30 -2.04 1.88 -8.00
N VAL A 31 -1.65 2.09 -6.75
CA VAL A 31 -1.57 1.05 -5.71
C VAL A 31 -2.37 1.56 -4.52
N ALA A 32 -3.46 0.87 -4.19
CA ALA A 32 -4.31 1.18 -3.05
C ALA A 32 -4.22 0.04 -2.02
N LEU A 33 -4.38 0.39 -0.74
CA LEU A 33 -4.42 -0.57 0.36
C LEU A 33 -5.31 -0.05 1.50
N HIS A 34 -5.84 -0.97 2.29
CA HIS A 34 -6.50 -0.65 3.55
C HIS A 34 -5.50 -0.85 4.69
N SER A 35 -5.09 0.25 5.32
CA SER A 35 -4.14 0.22 6.44
C SER A 35 -4.86 0.12 7.78
N THR A 36 -4.31 -0.65 8.71
CA THR A 36 -4.63 -0.51 10.13
C THR A 36 -3.97 0.75 10.71
N GLU A 37 -4.46 1.23 11.85
CA GLU A 37 -3.90 2.41 12.51
C GLU A 37 -2.41 2.24 12.85
N GLU A 38 -2.00 1.05 13.30
CA GLU A 38 -0.60 0.70 13.57
C GLU A 38 0.29 0.77 12.32
N GLY A 39 -0.25 0.40 11.16
CA GLY A 39 0.48 0.39 9.89
C GLY A 39 0.52 1.73 9.18
N ARG A 40 -0.31 2.70 9.59
CA ARG A 40 -0.48 3.98 8.88
C ARG A 40 0.82 4.73 8.67
N ARG A 41 1.62 4.91 9.74
CA ARG A 41 2.91 5.62 9.68
C ARG A 41 3.89 5.00 8.69
N LEU A 42 3.86 3.68 8.54
CA LEU A 42 4.72 2.96 7.60
C LEU A 42 4.35 3.27 6.14
N TYR A 43 3.05 3.31 5.83
CA TYR A 43 2.59 3.60 4.47
C TYR A 43 2.82 5.06 4.13
N GLU A 44 2.54 5.99 5.06
CA GLU A 44 2.83 7.41 4.89
C GLU A 44 4.32 7.67 4.61
N SER A 45 5.24 7.00 5.32
CA SER A 45 6.68 7.14 5.06
C SER A 45 7.12 6.63 3.68
N ASN A 46 6.33 5.75 3.05
CA ASN A 46 6.57 5.21 1.71
C ASN A 46 5.80 5.96 0.61
N GLY A 47 5.22 7.12 0.94
CA GLY A 47 4.54 7.98 -0.03
C GLY A 47 3.06 7.66 -0.26
N PHE A 48 2.47 6.72 0.49
CA PHE A 48 1.03 6.55 0.49
C PHE A 48 0.35 7.76 1.15
N ARG A 49 -0.85 8.09 0.68
CA ARG A 49 -1.69 9.12 1.29
C ARG A 49 -2.98 8.47 1.73
N GLN A 50 -3.50 8.91 2.88
CA GLN A 50 -4.81 8.46 3.34
C GLN A 50 -5.89 8.93 2.38
N THR A 51 -6.84 8.04 2.08
CA THR A 51 -8.02 8.31 1.28
C THR A 51 -9.27 7.85 2.06
N ASN A 52 -10.44 8.39 1.72
CA ASN A 52 -11.72 8.04 2.36
C ASN A 52 -12.57 7.20 1.38
N GLU A 53 -11.99 6.13 0.83
CA GLU A 53 -12.49 5.52 -0.41
C GLU A 53 -13.82 4.74 -0.30
N MET A 54 -14.70 5.00 -1.28
CA MET A 54 -15.91 4.27 -1.64
C MET A 54 -15.98 4.30 -3.18
N PHE A 55 -16.23 3.15 -3.83
CA PHE A 55 -16.24 3.08 -5.30
C PHE A 55 -17.53 2.44 -5.84
N TYR A 56 -18.18 3.17 -6.75
CA TYR A 56 -19.24 2.68 -7.63
C TYR A 56 -18.76 2.88 -9.07
N VAL A 57 -18.90 1.86 -9.91
CA VAL A 57 -18.50 1.90 -11.32
C VAL A 57 -19.72 1.60 -12.18
N GLU A 58 -20.12 2.58 -12.98
CA GLU A 58 -21.24 2.48 -13.93
C GLU A 58 -20.78 1.79 -15.24
N PRO A 59 -21.62 0.99 -15.92
CA PRO A 59 -21.22 0.30 -17.14
C PRO A 59 -20.98 1.29 -18.30
N VAL A 60 -19.97 1.01 -19.13
CA VAL A 60 -19.82 1.67 -20.43
C VAL A 60 -20.79 0.98 -21.40
N GLU A 61 -21.86 1.64 -21.81
CA GLU A 61 -22.64 1.20 -22.97
C GLU A 61 -21.76 1.29 -24.22
N ALA A 62 -21.76 0.21 -25.02
CA ALA A 62 -20.90 0.01 -26.17
C ALA A 62 -21.26 0.90 -27.37
#